data_AF-A0A1Z4C2G0-F1
#
_entry.id   AF-A0A1Z4C2G0-F1
#
_cell.length_a   1.000
_cell.length_b   1.000
_cell.length_c   1.000
_cell.angle_alpha   90.00
_cell.angle_beta   90.00
_cell.angle_gamma   90.00
#
_symmetry.space_group_name_H-M   'P 1'
#
loop_
_entity.id
_entity.type
_entity.pdbx_description
1 polymer ?
#
loop_
_entity_poly.entity_id
_entity_poly.type
_entity_poly.pdbx_seq_one_letter_code
_entity_poly.pdbx_strand_id
1 'polypeptide(L)'
;MMLSVNKQFSRHLRVIHACEKGATGVYWGHRWVAAWRYPDLVPALTAMHGHETEHYALFGQLLAVKNSPQVGLPILWCAGGILYGVVTALLGRRAIWKSTAIIEAIVEQELLAASEFFQAHDPQVSAAIEKILLDELQHKEQAQAQSLGWATIDAYIEPMAVAGAQLSKNLAEKL
;
A
#
# COMPACT_ATOMS: atom_id res chain seq x y z
N MET A 1 -28.93 4.08 -10.54
CA MET A 1 -27.79 4.99 -10.80
C MET A 1 -27.14 5.48 -9.49
N MET A 2 -27.86 6.09 -8.54
CA MET A 2 -27.25 6.55 -7.28
C MET A 2 -26.76 5.41 -6.34
N LEU A 3 -27.52 4.32 -6.22
CA LEU A 3 -27.11 3.16 -5.40
C LEU A 3 -25.83 2.48 -5.92
N SER A 4 -25.64 2.43 -7.24
CA SER A 4 -24.41 1.88 -7.84
C SER A 4 -23.20 2.80 -7.64
N VAL A 5 -23.42 4.12 -7.68
CA VAL A 5 -22.37 5.12 -7.41
C VAL A 5 -21.92 5.05 -5.95
N ASN A 6 -22.84 4.98 -4.98
CA ASN A 6 -22.49 4.85 -3.55
C ASN A 6 -21.74 3.54 -3.24
N LYS A 7 -22.11 2.45 -3.93
CA LYS A 7 -21.41 1.17 -3.80
C LYS A 7 -19.98 1.24 -4.36
N GLN A 8 -19.78 1.86 -5.52
CA GLN A 8 -18.45 2.07 -6.10
C GLN A 8 -17.60 3.00 -5.23
N PHE A 9 -18.18 4.10 -4.75
CA PHE A 9 -17.54 5.04 -3.84
C PHE A 9 -16.97 4.34 -2.60
N SER A 10 -17.82 3.60 -1.89
CA SER A 10 -17.41 2.88 -0.68
C SER A 10 -16.40 1.78 -0.99
N ARG A 11 -16.51 1.13 -2.16
CA ARG A 11 -15.56 0.12 -2.59
C ARG A 11 -14.16 0.71 -2.78
N HIS A 12 -14.01 1.82 -3.50
CA HIS A 12 -12.69 2.43 -3.74
C HIS A 12 -12.02 2.83 -2.42
N LEU A 13 -12.73 3.52 -1.53
CA LEU A 13 -12.17 3.90 -0.23
C LEU A 13 -11.71 2.70 0.61
N ARG A 14 -12.47 1.60 0.58
CA ARG A 14 -12.13 0.38 1.33
C ARG A 14 -10.94 -0.35 0.73
N VAL A 15 -10.85 -0.44 -0.60
CA VAL A 15 -9.71 -1.07 -1.28
C VAL A 15 -8.44 -0.31 -0.97
N ILE A 16 -8.45 1.03 -1.13
CA ILE A 16 -7.28 1.86 -0.82
C ILE A 16 -6.90 1.69 0.66
N HIS A 17 -7.83 1.89 1.59
CA HIS A 17 -7.58 1.72 3.03
C HIS A 17 -7.03 0.33 3.40
N ALA A 18 -7.42 -0.74 2.69
CA ALA A 18 -6.85 -2.07 2.88
C ALA A 18 -5.41 -2.17 2.34
N CYS A 19 -5.14 -1.58 1.16
CA CYS A 19 -3.80 -1.49 0.59
C CYS A 19 -2.84 -0.73 1.51
N GLU A 20 -3.21 0.47 1.97
CA GLU A 20 -2.41 1.27 2.93
C GLU A 20 -2.08 0.46 4.19
N LYS A 21 -3.05 -0.33 4.68
CA LYS A 21 -2.84 -1.17 5.86
C LYS A 21 -1.90 -2.33 5.60
N GLY A 22 -1.94 -2.90 4.40
CA GLY A 22 -1.00 -3.91 3.93
C GLY A 22 0.41 -3.32 3.86
N ALA A 23 0.59 -2.19 3.17
CA ALA A 23 1.86 -1.49 3.01
C ALA A 23 2.47 -1.11 4.37
N THR A 24 1.67 -0.55 5.28
CA THR A 24 2.07 -0.31 6.68
C THR A 24 2.71 -1.57 7.32
N GLY A 25 2.10 -2.74 7.11
CA GLY A 25 2.61 -4.02 7.60
C GLY A 25 3.92 -4.44 6.91
N VAL A 26 4.02 -4.27 5.59
CA VAL A 26 5.24 -4.57 4.81
C VAL A 26 6.42 -3.79 5.36
N TYR A 27 6.29 -2.48 5.51
CA TYR A 27 7.36 -1.63 6.02
C TYR A 27 7.74 -1.94 7.46
N TRP A 28 6.76 -2.31 8.29
CA TRP A 28 7.06 -2.79 9.63
C TRP A 28 7.94 -4.05 9.59
N GLY A 29 7.59 -5.03 8.74
CA GLY A 29 8.36 -6.26 8.55
C GLY A 29 9.77 -6.02 8.00
N HIS A 30 9.90 -5.16 6.98
CA HIS A 30 11.19 -4.73 6.44
C HIS A 30 12.05 -4.09 7.53
N ARG A 31 11.50 -3.13 8.28
CA ARG A 31 12.20 -2.41 9.34
C ARG A 31 12.65 -3.34 10.46
N TRP A 32 11.83 -4.32 10.83
CA TRP A 32 12.18 -5.30 11.87
C TRP A 32 13.42 -6.12 11.49
N VAL A 33 13.47 -6.67 10.27
CA VAL A 33 14.64 -7.41 9.79
C VAL A 33 15.84 -6.47 9.58
N ALA A 34 15.61 -5.28 9.02
CA ALA A 34 16.65 -4.28 8.78
C ALA A 34 17.32 -3.83 10.08
N ALA A 35 16.58 -3.68 11.19
CA ALA A 35 17.15 -3.32 12.48
C ALA A 35 18.24 -4.29 12.95
N TRP A 36 18.16 -5.57 12.55
CA TRP A 36 19.19 -6.55 12.87
C TRP A 36 20.26 -6.70 11.79
N ARG A 37 19.89 -6.59 10.50
CA ARG A 37 20.74 -7.01 9.38
C ARG A 37 21.22 -5.88 8.47
N TYR A 38 20.45 -4.80 8.38
CA TYR A 38 20.70 -3.66 7.50
C TYR A 38 20.38 -2.32 8.22
N PRO A 39 21.08 -1.98 9.33
CA PRO A 39 20.69 -0.85 10.18
C PRO A 39 20.64 0.49 9.45
N ASP A 40 21.42 0.64 8.39
CA ASP A 40 21.47 1.85 7.58
C ASP A 40 20.19 2.10 6.74
N LEU A 41 19.34 1.09 6.54
CA LEU A 41 18.03 1.24 5.88
C LEU A 41 16.93 1.68 6.86
N VAL A 42 17.14 1.47 8.17
CA VAL A 42 16.11 1.71 9.18
C VAL A 42 15.55 3.13 9.13
N PRO A 43 16.36 4.21 8.95
CA PRO A 43 15.81 5.55 8.84
C PRO A 43 14.83 5.71 7.68
N ALA A 44 15.20 5.23 6.48
CA ALA A 44 14.36 5.32 5.30
C ALA A 44 13.07 4.50 5.44
N LEU A 45 13.18 3.26 5.92
CA LEU A 45 12.01 2.39 6.15
C LEU A 45 11.10 2.91 7.27
N THR A 46 11.65 3.62 8.25
CA THR A 46 10.86 4.27 9.31
C THR A 46 10.07 5.46 8.76
N ALA A 47 10.68 6.27 7.90
CA ALA A 47 10.01 7.39 7.25
C ALA A 47 8.85 6.89 6.36
N MET A 48 9.11 5.90 5.50
CA MET A 48 8.10 5.28 4.65
C MET A 48 6.95 4.66 5.48
N HIS A 49 7.27 3.87 6.52
CA HIS A 49 6.25 3.35 7.44
C HIS A 49 5.38 4.45 8.09
N GLY A 50 5.98 5.61 8.38
CA GLY A 50 5.27 6.78 8.89
C GLY A 50 4.25 7.32 7.89
N HIS A 51 4.66 7.50 6.64
CA HIS A 51 3.79 7.96 5.55
C HIS A 51 2.60 7.00 5.35
N GLU A 52 2.85 5.69 5.23
CA GLU A 52 1.76 4.69 5.11
C GLU A 52 0.77 4.72 6.27
N THR A 53 1.29 4.96 7.48
CA THR A 53 0.45 5.04 8.68
C THR A 53 -0.44 6.29 8.63
N GLU A 54 0.08 7.40 8.13
CA GLU A 54 -0.67 8.64 7.91
C GLU A 54 -1.72 8.47 6.80
N HIS A 55 -1.35 7.84 5.68
CA HIS A 55 -2.25 7.53 4.56
C HIS A 55 -3.40 6.62 5.00
N TYR A 56 -3.09 5.52 5.71
CA TYR A 56 -4.08 4.64 6.32
C TYR A 56 -5.04 5.41 7.24
N ALA A 57 -4.51 6.25 8.12
CA ALA A 57 -5.31 7.05 9.04
C ALA A 57 -6.23 8.04 8.30
N LEU A 58 -5.72 8.67 7.24
CA LEU A 58 -6.49 9.60 6.41
C LEU A 58 -7.66 8.90 5.72
N PHE A 59 -7.43 7.76 5.06
CA PHE A 59 -8.52 7.01 4.43
C PHE A 59 -9.52 6.42 5.44
N GLY A 60 -9.06 6.06 6.64
CA GLY A 60 -9.94 5.65 7.74
C GLY A 60 -10.89 6.78 8.17
N GLN A 61 -10.39 8.01 8.23
CA GLN A 61 -11.21 9.21 8.50
C GLN A 61 -12.18 9.48 7.35
N LEU A 62 -11.74 9.37 6.09
CA LEU A 62 -12.62 9.55 4.93
C LEU A 62 -13.75 8.51 4.89
N LEU A 63 -13.47 7.24 5.19
CA LEU A 63 -14.49 6.20 5.32
C LEU A 63 -15.56 6.60 6.36
N ALA A 64 -15.12 7.08 7.53
CA ALA A 64 -16.03 7.51 8.59
C ALA A 64 -16.87 8.74 8.19
N VAL A 65 -16.24 9.78 7.65
CA VAL A 65 -16.91 11.02 7.23
C VAL A 65 -17.93 10.77 6.12
N LYS A 66 -17.64 9.85 5.20
CA LYS A 66 -18.51 9.54 4.05
C LYS A 66 -19.55 8.46 4.36
N ASN A 67 -19.67 8.01 5.62
CA ASN A 67 -20.56 6.93 6.07
C ASN A 67 -20.38 5.63 5.26
N SER A 68 -19.17 5.39 4.77
CA SER A 68 -18.81 4.14 4.10
C SER A 68 -18.50 3.08 5.17
N PRO A 69 -18.92 1.82 4.98
CA PRO A 69 -18.59 0.74 5.90
C PRO A 69 -17.07 0.64 6.10
N GLN A 70 -16.63 0.51 7.35
CA GLN A 70 -15.22 0.23 7.61
C GLN A 70 -14.82 -1.12 7.00
N VAL A 71 -13.57 -1.23 6.57
CA VAL A 71 -13.01 -2.50 6.10
C VAL A 71 -13.04 -3.49 7.26
N GLY A 72 -13.78 -4.58 7.11
CA GLY A 72 -13.66 -5.71 8.01
C GLY A 72 -12.26 -6.31 7.86
N LEU A 73 -11.53 -6.46 8.97
CA LEU A 73 -10.25 -7.18 9.09
C LEU A 73 -8.96 -6.41 8.74
N PRO A 74 -8.75 -5.15 9.22
CA PRO A 74 -7.47 -4.44 9.05
C PRO A 74 -6.27 -5.20 9.65
N ILE A 75 -6.53 -6.07 10.64
CA ILE A 75 -5.52 -6.93 11.24
C ILE A 75 -4.99 -7.96 10.23
N LEU A 76 -5.84 -8.50 9.35
CA LEU A 76 -5.41 -9.49 8.36
C LEU A 76 -4.51 -8.87 7.28
N TRP A 77 -4.85 -7.67 6.79
CA TRP A 77 -4.04 -6.94 5.82
C TRP A 77 -2.66 -6.63 6.39
N CYS A 78 -2.64 -6.11 7.62
CA CYS A 78 -1.41 -5.79 8.32
C CYS A 78 -0.56 -7.06 8.57
N ALA A 79 -1.17 -8.15 9.03
CA ALA A 79 -0.46 -9.40 9.29
C ALA A 79 0.13 -10.01 8.01
N GLY A 80 -0.63 -10.01 6.91
CA GLY A 80 -0.14 -10.44 5.59
C GLY A 80 1.03 -9.58 5.11
N GLY A 81 0.91 -8.26 5.24
CA GLY A 81 1.98 -7.30 4.94
C GLY A 81 3.24 -7.58 5.77
N ILE A 82 3.11 -7.75 7.09
CA ILE A 82 4.24 -8.07 7.98
C ILE A 82 4.94 -9.35 7.53
N LEU A 83 4.18 -10.42 7.27
CA LEU A 83 4.75 -11.69 6.83
C LEU A 83 5.52 -11.53 5.51
N TYR A 84 4.91 -10.87 4.52
CA TYR A 84 5.54 -10.58 3.24
C TYR A 84 6.80 -9.72 3.40
N GLY A 85 6.75 -8.66 4.21
CA GLY A 85 7.88 -7.79 4.51
C GLY A 85 9.04 -8.54 5.18
N VAL A 86 8.76 -9.36 6.19
CA VAL A 86 9.79 -10.18 6.84
C VAL A 86 10.43 -11.14 5.86
N VAL A 87 9.63 -11.88 5.08
CA VAL A 87 10.13 -12.85 4.09
C VAL A 87 11.02 -12.16 3.05
N THR A 88 10.56 -11.05 2.46
CA THR A 88 11.33 -10.32 1.44
C THR A 88 12.60 -9.69 2.01
N ALA A 89 12.56 -9.16 3.24
CA ALA A 89 13.75 -8.61 3.87
C ALA A 89 14.81 -9.66 4.20
N LEU A 90 14.41 -10.89 4.53
CA LEU A 90 15.33 -12.01 4.74
C LEU A 90 16.07 -12.42 3.45
N LEU A 91 15.48 -12.16 2.28
CA LEU A 91 16.15 -12.35 0.97
C LEU A 91 17.21 -11.28 0.69
N GLY A 92 17.21 -10.18 1.46
CA GLY A 92 18.31 -9.23 1.56
C GLY A 92 17.97 -7.80 1.15
N ARG A 93 18.97 -6.91 1.26
CA ARG A 93 18.83 -5.46 1.04
C ARG A 93 18.13 -5.11 -0.28
N ARG A 94 18.55 -5.74 -1.38
CA ARG A 94 17.98 -5.46 -2.70
C ARG A 94 16.52 -5.93 -2.81
N ALA A 95 16.20 -7.07 -2.18
CA ALA A 95 14.84 -7.58 -2.13
C ALA A 95 13.89 -6.64 -1.36
N ILE A 96 14.38 -5.97 -0.30
CA ILE A 96 13.64 -4.89 0.38
C ILE A 96 13.26 -3.80 -0.62
N TRP A 97 14.24 -3.20 -1.30
CA TRP A 97 13.96 -2.11 -2.24
C TRP A 97 13.11 -2.53 -3.44
N LYS A 98 13.32 -3.74 -3.97
CA LYS A 98 12.47 -4.27 -5.04
C LYS A 98 11.03 -4.47 -4.56
N SER A 99 10.86 -5.05 -3.38
CA SER A 99 9.58 -5.24 -2.73
C SER A 99 8.88 -3.90 -2.51
N THR A 100 9.59 -2.88 -2.00
CA THR A 100 9.10 -1.51 -1.89
C THR A 100 8.58 -0.99 -3.22
N ALA A 101 9.40 -1.01 -4.28
CA ALA A 101 8.98 -0.51 -5.59
C ALA A 101 7.73 -1.22 -6.17
N ILE A 102 7.53 -2.50 -5.86
CA ILE A 102 6.35 -3.27 -6.27
C ILE A 102 5.12 -2.88 -5.46
N ILE A 103 5.26 -2.74 -4.14
CA ILE A 103 4.15 -2.32 -3.27
C ILE A 103 3.67 -0.92 -3.65
N GLU A 104 4.57 0.04 -3.85
CA GLU A 104 4.16 1.40 -4.23
C GLU A 104 3.47 1.41 -5.59
N ALA A 105 3.95 0.59 -6.55
CA ALA A 105 3.29 0.49 -7.85
C ALA A 105 1.86 -0.08 -7.75
N ILE A 106 1.62 -1.01 -6.81
CA ILE A 106 0.29 -1.55 -6.55
C ILE A 106 -0.61 -0.50 -5.89
N VAL A 107 -0.11 0.21 -4.88
CA VAL A 107 -0.85 1.27 -4.18
C VAL A 107 -1.19 2.41 -5.15
N GLU A 108 -0.20 2.89 -5.91
CA GLU A 108 -0.34 3.88 -6.98
C GLU A 108 -1.43 3.46 -7.98
N GLN A 109 -1.46 2.20 -8.44
CA GLN A 109 -2.45 1.73 -9.38
C GLN A 109 -3.89 1.83 -8.82
N GLU A 110 -4.09 1.46 -7.54
CA GLU A 110 -5.40 1.55 -6.90
C GLU A 110 -5.81 3.02 -6.63
N LEU A 111 -4.85 3.88 -6.30
CA LEU A 111 -5.07 5.32 -6.15
C LEU A 111 -5.46 5.99 -7.47
N LEU A 112 -4.77 5.68 -8.57
CA LEU A 112 -5.10 6.20 -9.91
C LEU A 112 -6.50 5.76 -10.36
N ALA A 113 -6.82 4.47 -10.17
CA ALA A 113 -8.15 3.95 -10.48
C ALA A 113 -9.26 4.62 -9.63
N ALA A 114 -8.96 4.98 -8.38
CA ALA A 114 -9.87 5.73 -7.55
C ALA A 114 -9.96 7.21 -7.95
N SER A 115 -8.85 7.82 -8.36
CA SER A 115 -8.79 9.23 -8.79
C SER A 115 -9.71 9.49 -9.97
N GLU A 116 -9.69 8.62 -10.99
CA GLU A 116 -10.60 8.68 -12.14
C GLU A 116 -12.08 8.72 -11.72
N PHE A 117 -12.43 8.00 -10.65
CA PHE A 117 -13.78 8.02 -10.10
C PHE A 117 -14.04 9.30 -9.27
N PHE A 118 -13.17 9.63 -8.31
CA PHE A 118 -13.44 10.72 -7.36
C PHE A 118 -13.32 12.12 -7.96
N GLN A 119 -12.58 12.31 -9.06
CA GLN A 119 -12.47 13.60 -9.73
C GLN A 119 -13.85 14.20 -10.09
N ALA A 120 -14.82 13.36 -10.46
CA ALA A 120 -16.17 13.78 -10.80
C ALA A 120 -17.18 13.71 -9.64
N HIS A 121 -16.81 13.11 -8.50
CA HIS A 121 -17.77 12.75 -7.45
C HIS A 121 -17.46 13.34 -6.07
N ASP A 122 -16.19 13.55 -5.73
CA ASP A 122 -15.78 14.07 -4.43
C ASP A 122 -14.40 14.76 -4.49
N PRO A 123 -14.36 16.09 -4.64
CA PRO A 123 -13.11 16.84 -4.71
C PRO A 123 -12.22 16.69 -3.47
N GLN A 124 -12.80 16.44 -2.29
CA GLN A 124 -12.04 16.25 -1.05
C GLN A 124 -11.25 14.94 -1.08
N VAL A 125 -11.89 13.85 -1.53
CA VAL A 125 -11.22 12.56 -1.69
C VAL A 125 -10.21 12.61 -2.84
N SER A 126 -10.53 13.28 -3.95
CA SER A 126 -9.61 13.49 -5.07
C SER A 126 -8.32 14.19 -4.63
N ALA A 127 -8.44 15.29 -3.87
CA ALA A 127 -7.27 16.02 -3.36
C ALA A 127 -6.43 15.18 -2.39
N ALA A 128 -7.06 14.33 -1.58
CA ALA A 128 -6.35 13.41 -0.70
C ALA A 128 -5.55 12.38 -1.51
N ILE A 129 -6.14 11.80 -2.56
CA ILE A 129 -5.48 10.85 -3.46
C ILE A 129 -4.29 11.51 -4.17
N GLU A 130 -4.47 12.72 -4.71
CA GLU A 130 -3.41 13.46 -5.40
C GLU A 130 -2.21 13.72 -4.48
N LYS A 131 -2.45 14.07 -3.22
CA LYS A 131 -1.38 14.26 -2.24
C LYS A 131 -0.60 12.96 -2.01
N ILE A 132 -1.30 11.85 -1.82
CA ILE A 132 -0.69 10.54 -1.54
C ILE A 132 0.11 10.05 -2.74
N LEU A 133 -0.41 10.22 -3.97
CA LEU A 133 0.32 9.86 -5.20
C LEU A 133 1.69 10.55 -5.32
N LEU A 134 1.86 11.75 -4.76
CA LEU A 134 3.17 12.42 -4.73
C LEU A 134 4.14 11.72 -3.77
N ASP A 135 3.66 11.27 -2.61
CA ASP A 135 4.47 10.50 -1.65
C ASP A 135 4.88 9.14 -2.26
N GLU A 136 3.92 8.42 -2.87
CA GLU A 136 4.13 7.14 -3.55
C GLU A 136 5.18 7.24 -4.66
N LEU A 137 5.13 8.31 -5.46
CA LEU A 137 6.09 8.54 -6.53
C LEU A 137 7.51 8.71 -5.96
N GLN A 138 7.66 9.49 -4.88
CA GLN A 138 8.96 9.69 -4.23
C GLN A 138 9.50 8.38 -3.65
N HIS A 139 8.65 7.57 -3.01
CA HIS A 139 9.02 6.27 -2.47
C HIS A 139 9.48 5.31 -3.56
N LYS A 140 8.72 5.24 -4.66
CA LYS A 140 9.03 4.42 -5.83
C LYS A 140 10.34 4.83 -6.49
N GLU A 141 10.57 6.12 -6.72
CA GLU A 141 11.83 6.64 -7.27
C GLU A 141 13.03 6.28 -6.37
N GLN A 142 12.88 6.48 -5.07
CA GLN A 142 13.90 6.10 -4.08
C GLN A 142 14.21 4.60 -4.15
N ALA A 143 13.16 3.77 -4.22
CA ALA A 143 13.30 2.32 -4.28
C ALA A 143 13.96 1.84 -5.58
N GLN A 144 13.56 2.41 -6.72
CA GLN A 144 14.13 2.10 -8.04
C GLN A 144 15.61 2.45 -8.14
N ALA A 145 16.02 3.60 -7.58
CA ALA A 145 17.44 3.99 -7.53
C ALA A 145 18.30 2.97 -6.77
N GLN A 146 17.71 2.27 -5.79
CA GLN A 146 18.38 1.29 -4.94
C GLN A 146 18.23 -0.16 -5.42
N SER A 147 17.34 -0.42 -6.39
CA SER A 147 17.03 -1.77 -6.89
C SER A 147 17.77 -2.16 -8.19
N LEU A 148 18.70 -1.34 -8.69
CA LEU A 148 19.43 -1.61 -9.93
C LEU A 148 20.22 -2.95 -9.87
N GLY A 149 19.88 -3.86 -10.79
CA GLY A 149 20.58 -5.13 -11.03
C GLY A 149 20.17 -6.30 -10.13
N TRP A 150 19.23 -7.13 -10.61
CA TRP A 150 19.10 -8.60 -10.47
C TRP A 150 17.71 -9.06 -11.03
N ALA A 151 17.65 -9.53 -12.28
CA ALA A 151 16.37 -9.95 -12.91
C ALA A 151 15.74 -11.24 -12.31
N THR A 152 16.51 -12.04 -11.57
CA THR A 152 16.12 -13.40 -11.15
C THR A 152 15.30 -13.48 -9.84
N ILE A 153 15.32 -12.46 -8.98
CA ILE A 153 14.53 -12.41 -7.72
C ILE A 153 13.13 -11.84 -8.02
N ASP A 154 13.02 -11.00 -9.04
CA ASP A 154 11.77 -10.42 -9.54
C ASP A 154 10.73 -11.50 -9.85
N ALA A 155 11.17 -12.64 -10.39
CA ALA A 155 10.34 -13.80 -10.73
C ALA A 155 9.55 -14.38 -9.54
N TYR A 156 9.91 -14.04 -8.30
CA TYR A 156 9.26 -14.58 -7.09
C TYR A 156 8.62 -13.49 -6.22
N ILE A 157 9.25 -12.31 -6.09
CA ILE A 157 8.72 -11.24 -5.23
C ILE A 157 7.45 -10.63 -5.83
N GLU A 158 7.45 -10.37 -7.13
CA GLU A 158 6.33 -9.70 -7.80
C GLU A 158 5.06 -10.58 -7.82
N PRO A 159 5.10 -11.86 -8.23
CA PRO A 159 3.90 -12.69 -8.19
C PRO A 159 3.31 -12.84 -6.79
N MET A 160 4.17 -12.93 -5.76
CA MET A 160 3.72 -13.02 -4.36
C MET A 160 3.03 -11.72 -3.91
N ALA A 161 3.61 -10.55 -4.23
CA ALA A 161 3.03 -9.26 -3.91
C ALA A 161 1.68 -9.07 -4.60
N VAL A 162 1.62 -9.32 -5.91
CA VAL A 162 0.41 -9.18 -6.72
C VAL A 162 -0.67 -10.15 -6.25
N ALA A 163 -0.34 -11.40 -5.94
CA ALA A 163 -1.31 -12.36 -5.40
C ALA A 163 -1.89 -11.91 -4.05
N GLY A 164 -1.05 -11.40 -3.14
CA GLY A 164 -1.48 -10.86 -1.85
C GLY A 164 -2.37 -9.63 -1.99
N ALA A 165 -2.00 -8.70 -2.87
CA ALA A 165 -2.78 -7.51 -3.19
C ALA A 165 -4.13 -7.86 -3.82
N GLN A 166 -4.15 -8.76 -4.81
CA GLN A 166 -5.39 -9.20 -5.46
C GLN A 166 -6.33 -9.91 -4.48
N LEU A 167 -5.80 -10.74 -3.58
CA LEU A 167 -6.59 -11.36 -2.52
C LEU A 167 -7.21 -10.29 -1.60
N SER A 168 -6.41 -9.31 -1.20
CA SER A 168 -6.86 -8.21 -0.34
C SER A 168 -7.96 -7.38 -1.01
N LYS A 169 -7.77 -7.03 -2.27
CA LYS A 169 -8.76 -6.35 -3.11
C LYS A 169 -10.05 -7.16 -3.21
N ASN A 170 -9.98 -8.41 -3.64
CA ASN A 170 -11.15 -9.28 -3.81
C ASN A 170 -11.98 -9.44 -2.53
N LEU A 171 -11.34 -9.41 -1.37
CA LEU A 171 -12.01 -9.49 -0.07
C LEU A 171 -12.58 -8.12 0.36
N ALA A 172 -11.83 -7.03 0.19
CA ALA A 172 -12.30 -5.67 0.47
C ALA A 172 -13.49 -5.26 -0.42
N GLU A 173 -13.61 -5.83 -1.62
CA GLU A 173 -14.78 -5.66 -2.48
C GLU A 173 -16.04 -6.41 -2.02
N LYS A 174 -15.87 -7.52 -1.29
CA LYS A 174 -16.96 -8.44 -0.89
C LYS A 174 -17.49 -8.22 0.52
N LEU A 175 -16.59 -7.87 1.45
CA LEU A 175 -16.95 -7.35 2.77
C LEU A 175 -17.57 -5.97 2.63
#